data_AF-A0A7G8TG69-F1
#
_entry.id   AF-A0A7G8TG69-F1
#
_cell.length_a   1.000
_cell.length_b   1.000
_cell.length_c   1.000
_cell.angle_alpha   90.00
_cell.angle_beta   90.00
_cell.angle_gamma   90.00
#
_symmetry.space_group_name_H-M   'P 1'
#
loop_
_entity.id
_entity.type
_entity.pdbx_description
1 polymer ?
#
loop_
_entity_poly.entity_id
_entity_poly.type
_entity_poly.pdbx_seq_one_letter_code
_entity_poly.pdbx_strand_id
1 'polypeptide(L)'
;MELAGTFCRGRGCRQPCPAGIPIGTAARISLLPTRSPSKQYMTNEFKAQMERINNCTHCNHCKNHCPYGLDTPNLRKYMLGEYHQFYAEHA
;
A
#
# COMPACT_ATOMS: atom_id res chain seq x y z
N MET A 1 11.77 17.45 10.26
CA MET A 1 10.29 17.44 10.30
C MET A 1 9.80 16.70 9.07
N GLU A 2 8.67 15.98 9.13
CA GLU A 2 7.84 15.44 8.02
C GLU A 2 7.55 13.92 8.12
N LEU A 3 6.88 13.52 9.20
CA LEU A 3 6.21 12.21 9.32
C LEU A 3 4.68 12.30 9.31
N ALA A 4 4.12 13.52 9.17
CA ALA A 4 2.68 13.75 9.25
C ALA A 4 1.92 13.41 7.95
N GLY A 5 2.63 13.17 6.84
CA GLY A 5 2.07 12.85 5.52
C GLY A 5 2.45 11.46 4.98
N THR A 6 3.09 10.61 5.77
CA THR A 6 3.73 9.36 5.27
C THR A 6 2.94 8.09 5.59
N PHE A 7 1.81 8.21 6.31
CA PHE A 7 1.07 7.06 6.80
C PHE A 7 -0.41 7.11 6.43
N CYS A 8 -0.84 6.11 5.63
CA CYS A 8 -2.25 5.90 5.38
C CYS A 8 -2.92 5.35 6.65
N ARG A 9 -3.82 6.14 7.24
CA ARG A 9 -4.58 5.73 8.44
C ARG A 9 -5.61 4.63 8.17
N GLY A 10 -5.74 4.17 6.92
CA GLY A 10 -6.63 3.08 6.54
C GLY A 10 -8.13 3.39 6.65
N ARG A 11 -8.49 4.62 6.99
CA ARG A 11 -9.86 5.10 7.09
C ARG A 11 -10.16 6.02 5.92
N GLY A 12 -11.30 5.81 5.26
CA GLY A 12 -11.78 6.70 4.18
C GLY A 12 -11.15 6.49 2.81
N CYS A 13 -10.29 5.48 2.61
CA CYS A 13 -9.87 5.11 1.26
C CYS A 13 -11.07 4.53 0.50
N ARG A 14 -11.54 5.24 -0.55
CA ARG A 14 -12.64 4.76 -1.39
C ARG A 14 -12.24 3.41 -2.01
N GLN A 15 -13.04 2.39 -1.70
CA GLN A 15 -13.03 1.09 -2.35
C GLN A 15 -14.33 1.00 -3.17
N PRO A 16 -14.32 0.35 -4.36
CA PRO A 16 -13.18 -0.31 -5.00
C PRO A 16 -12.32 0.66 -5.83
N CYS A 17 -11.01 0.39 -5.90
CA CYS A 17 -10.14 0.99 -6.93
C CYS A 17 -10.49 0.37 -8.29
N PRO A 18 -10.56 1.13 -9.40
CA PRO A 18 -10.85 0.55 -10.72
C PRO A 18 -9.82 -0.51 -11.15
N ALA A 19 -8.59 -0.42 -10.64
CA ALA A 19 -7.54 -1.42 -10.86
C ALA A 19 -7.58 -2.61 -9.88
N GLY A 20 -8.62 -2.74 -9.05
CA GLY A 20 -8.75 -3.83 -8.07
C GLY A 20 -7.69 -3.81 -6.96
N ILE A 21 -7.04 -2.66 -6.74
CA ILE A 21 -6.00 -2.51 -5.72
C ILE A 21 -6.64 -2.38 -4.33
N PRO A 22 -6.27 -3.22 -3.35
CA PRO A 22 -6.68 -3.06 -1.96
C PRO A 22 -5.92 -1.88 -1.33
N ILE A 23 -6.37 -0.65 -1.61
CA ILE A 23 -5.67 0.60 -1.26
C ILE A 23 -5.30 0.64 0.22
N GLY A 24 -6.22 0.21 1.09
CA GLY A 24 -6.02 0.22 2.52
C GLY A 24 -4.83 -0.66 2.96
N THR A 25 -4.64 -1.82 2.35
CA THR A 25 -3.53 -2.74 2.66
C THR A 25 -2.25 -2.31 1.93
N ALA A 26 -2.37 -2.01 0.63
CA ALA A 26 -1.28 -1.55 -0.22
C ALA A 26 -0.57 -0.30 0.33
N ALA A 27 -1.31 0.65 0.90
CA ALA A 27 -0.74 1.89 1.40
C ALA A 27 -0.03 1.74 2.76
N ARG A 28 -0.01 0.54 3.35
CA ARG A 28 0.68 0.24 4.61
C ARG A 28 1.43 -1.08 4.60
N ILE A 29 1.62 -1.69 3.43
CA ILE A 29 2.12 -3.06 3.28
C ILE A 29 3.46 -3.29 4.00
N SER A 30 4.42 -2.37 3.89
CA SER A 30 5.71 -2.43 4.57
C SER A 30 5.60 -2.40 6.11
N LEU A 31 4.54 -1.78 6.66
CA LEU A 31 4.31 -1.67 8.10
C LEU A 31 3.52 -2.84 8.69
N LEU A 32 2.90 -3.67 7.86
CA LEU A 32 2.16 -4.84 8.31
C LEU A 32 3.07 -5.92 8.94
N PRO A 33 4.18 -6.35 8.32
CA PRO A 33 5.06 -7.37 8.89
C PRO A 33 5.78 -6.92 10.17
N THR A 34 5.92 -5.61 10.42
CA THR A 34 6.50 -5.09 11.66
C THR A 34 5.51 -5.07 12.83
N ARG A 35 4.20 -5.20 12.55
CA ARG A 35 3.11 -5.13 13.54
C ARG A 35 2.35 -6.44 13.73
N SER A 36 2.63 -7.44 12.91
CA SER A 36 1.90 -8.70 12.84
C SER A 36 2.81 -9.76 12.22
N PRO A 37 2.58 -11.06 12.46
CA PRO A 37 3.45 -12.13 11.96
C PRO A 37 3.59 -12.03 10.44
N SER A 38 4.84 -11.90 9.98
CA SER A 38 5.21 -11.64 8.58
C SER A 38 4.81 -12.77 7.62
N LYS A 39 4.72 -14.02 8.11
CA LYS A 39 4.38 -15.21 7.30
C LYS A 39 3.15 -15.03 6.41
N GLN A 40 2.09 -14.37 6.90
CA GLN A 40 0.87 -14.17 6.11
C GLN A 40 1.08 -13.24 4.91
N TYR A 41 1.97 -12.25 5.07
CA TYR A 41 2.27 -11.25 4.05
C TYR A 41 3.30 -11.76 3.05
N MET A 42 4.07 -12.78 3.40
CA MET A 42 5.10 -13.37 2.53
C MET A 42 4.56 -14.49 1.62
N THR A 43 3.24 -14.71 1.59
CA THR A 43 2.61 -15.67 0.68
C THR A 43 2.61 -15.16 -0.76
N ASN A 44 2.74 -16.08 -1.73
CA ASN A 44 2.67 -15.74 -3.16
C ASN A 44 1.35 -15.07 -3.54
N GLU A 45 0.24 -15.51 -2.93
CA GLU A 45 -1.08 -14.90 -3.13
C GLU A 45 -1.13 -13.45 -2.68
N PHE A 46 -0.57 -13.15 -1.50
CA PHE A 46 -0.50 -11.79 -0.99
C PHE A 46 0.42 -10.92 -1.84
N LYS A 47 1.60 -11.41 -2.22
CA LYS A 47 2.50 -10.72 -3.15
C LYS A 47 1.79 -10.38 -4.46
N ALA A 48 1.12 -11.34 -5.10
CA ALA A 48 0.38 -11.13 -6.34
C ALA A 48 -0.74 -10.09 -6.18
N GLN A 49 -1.42 -10.07 -5.02
CA GLN A 49 -2.43 -9.06 -4.72
C GLN A 49 -1.82 -7.65 -4.62
N MET A 50 -0.62 -7.53 -4.07
CA MET A 50 0.09 -6.26 -3.87
C MET A 50 0.76 -5.77 -5.16
N GLU A 51 1.20 -6.67 -6.03
CA GLU A 51 1.70 -6.36 -7.37
C GLU A 51 0.65 -5.67 -8.25
N ARG A 52 -0.65 -5.75 -7.89
CA ARG A 52 -1.71 -4.96 -8.53
C ARG A 52 -1.46 -3.46 -8.46
N ILE A 53 -0.65 -2.98 -7.50
CA ILE A 53 -0.23 -1.58 -7.42
C ILE A 53 0.49 -1.15 -8.72
N ASN A 54 1.21 -2.05 -9.40
CA ASN A 54 1.83 -1.78 -10.70
C ASN A 54 0.79 -1.52 -11.82
N ASN A 55 -0.43 -2.02 -11.65
CA ASN A 55 -1.56 -1.76 -12.57
C ASN A 55 -2.27 -0.43 -12.24
N CYS A 56 -1.72 0.41 -11.37
CA CYS A 56 -2.33 1.71 -11.07
C CYS A 56 -2.28 2.63 -12.30
N THR A 57 -3.45 2.98 -12.83
CA THR A 57 -3.60 3.93 -13.96
C THR A 57 -3.40 5.39 -13.57
N HIS A 58 -2.95 5.66 -12.34
CA HIS A 58 -2.79 7.01 -11.79
C HIS A 58 -4.04 7.89 -11.93
N CYS A 59 -5.23 7.29 -11.84
CA CYS A 59 -6.51 7.99 -11.95
C CYS A 59 -6.78 9.02 -10.83
N ASN A 60 -5.90 9.13 -9.83
CA ASN A 60 -5.94 10.07 -8.72
C ASN A 60 -7.23 10.07 -7.86
N HIS A 61 -8.19 9.18 -8.11
CA HIS A 61 -9.41 9.05 -7.30
C HIS A 61 -9.11 8.87 -5.80
N CYS A 62 -8.16 8.00 -5.47
CA CYS A 62 -7.79 7.76 -4.07
C CYS A 62 -7.18 8.97 -3.37
N LYS A 63 -6.42 9.81 -4.10
CA LYS A 63 -5.84 11.05 -3.60
C LYS A 63 -6.93 12.10 -3.37
N ASN A 64 -7.81 12.30 -4.34
CA ASN A 64 -8.91 13.27 -4.26
C ASN A 64 -9.91 12.97 -3.13
N HIS A 65 -10.10 11.70 -2.81
CA HIS A 65 -10.98 11.27 -1.72
C HIS A 65 -10.26 11.04 -0.39
N CYS A 66 -8.95 11.29 -0.31
CA CYS A 66 -8.22 11.15 0.94
C CYS A 66 -8.52 12.39 1.82
N PRO A 67 -9.15 12.22 3.00
CA PRO A 67 -9.45 13.36 3.88
C PRO A 67 -8.19 14.05 4.43
N TYR A 68 -7.04 13.40 4.30
CA TYR A 68 -5.74 13.90 4.76
C TYR A 68 -4.89 14.48 3.61
N GLY A 69 -5.41 14.53 2.38
CA GLY A 69 -4.67 15.04 1.22
C GLY A 69 -3.42 14.21 0.86
N LEU A 70 -3.36 12.94 1.27
CA LEU A 70 -2.20 12.08 1.04
C LEU A 70 -2.10 11.68 -0.43
N ASP A 71 -0.86 11.69 -0.94
CA ASP A 71 -0.56 11.16 -2.27
C ASP A 71 -0.55 9.62 -2.26
N THR A 72 -1.75 9.06 -2.14
CA THR A 72 -2.00 7.62 -2.09
C THR A 72 -1.41 6.83 -3.27
N PRO A 73 -1.35 7.33 -4.54
CA PRO A 73 -0.68 6.59 -5.60
C PRO A 73 0.84 6.50 -5.40
N ASN A 74 1.53 7.59 -5.05
CA ASN A 74 2.97 7.53 -4.78
C ASN A 74 3.28 6.74 -3.50
N LEU A 75 2.49 6.94 -2.44
CA LEU A 75 2.66 6.23 -1.17
C LEU A 75 2.62 4.71 -1.37
N ARG A 76 1.65 4.18 -2.12
CA ARG A 76 1.54 2.74 -2.37
C ARG A 76 2.75 2.17 -3.12
N LYS A 77 3.31 2.93 -4.07
CA LYS A 77 4.53 2.51 -4.79
C LYS A 77 5.74 2.48 -3.86
N TYR A 78 5.89 3.52 -3.03
CA TYR A 78 6.92 3.55 -2.00
C TYR A 78 6.80 2.34 -1.08
N MET A 79 5.62 2.08 -0.53
CA MET A 79 5.39 0.95 0.37
C MET A 79 5.61 -0.41 -0.31
N LEU A 80 5.29 -0.55 -1.59
CA LEU A 80 5.57 -1.77 -2.37
C LEU A 80 7.07 -2.00 -2.52
N GLY A 81 7.85 -0.94 -2.80
CA GLY A 81 9.30 -1.04 -2.88
C GLY A 81 9.92 -1.53 -1.57
N GLU A 82 9.53 -0.92 -0.46
CA GLU A 82 9.95 -1.32 0.89
C GLU A 82 9.53 -2.77 1.20
N TYR A 83 8.32 -3.17 0.80
CA TYR A 83 7.87 -4.55 0.95
C TYR A 83 8.69 -5.53 0.09
N HIS A 84 9.09 -5.16 -1.13
CA HIS A 84 9.96 -5.99 -1.95
C HIS A 84 11.35 -6.16 -1.35
N GLN A 85 11.91 -5.11 -0.74
CA GLN A 85 13.17 -5.20 0.00
C GLN A 85 13.02 -6.15 1.18
N PHE A 86 12.00 -5.93 2.04
CA PHE A 86 11.70 -6.83 3.15
C PHE A 86 11.48 -8.28 2.69
N TYR A 87 10.77 -8.48 1.58
CA TYR A 87 10.54 -9.79 1.01
C TYR A 87 11.86 -10.43 0.57
N ALA A 88 12.72 -9.70 -0.15
CA ALA A 88 14.01 -10.21 -0.60
C ALA A 88 14.98 -10.54 0.56
N GLU A 89 14.91 -9.80 1.66
CA GLU A 89 15.74 -10.04 2.86
C GLU A 89 15.26 -11.26 3.68
N HIS A 90 13.99 -11.65 3.55
CA HIS A 90 13.39 -12.70 4.36
C HIS A 90 12.88 -13.93 3.57
N ALA A 91 12.91 -13.90 2.23
CA ALA A 91 12.44 -14.96 1.34
C ALA A 91 13.37 -16.18 1.31
#